data_AF-A0A1B9JWY1-F1
#
_entry.id   AF-A0A1B9JWY1-F1
#
_cell.length_a   1.000
_cell.length_b   1.000
_cell.length_c   1.000
_cell.angle_alpha   90.00
_cell.angle_beta   90.00
_cell.angle_gamma   90.00
#
_symmetry.space_group_name_H-M   'P 1'
#
loop_
_entity.id
_entity.type
_entity.pdbx_description
1 polymer ?
#
loop_
_entity_poly.entity_id
_entity_poly.type
_entity_poly.pdbx_seq_one_letter_code
_entity_poly.pdbx_strand_id
1 'polypeptide(L)' 'MNIKKTQNVSIPNLVDIKYITRLTGFTKAHIYNEIKAGRLAKPIKFNRCSRWEVKDIANWINFYIKQGVNQ' A
#
# COMPACT_ATOMS: atom_id res chain seq x y z
N MET A 1 -19.34 -9.71 35.17
CA MET A 1 -17.92 -10.03 34.87
C MET A 1 -17.58 -9.38 33.53
N ASN A 2 -16.98 -8.19 33.53
CA ASN A 2 -16.64 -7.46 32.32
C ASN A 2 -15.30 -7.97 31.78
N ILE A 3 -15.35 -8.89 30.82
CA ILE A 3 -14.15 -9.32 30.09
C ILE A 3 -13.78 -8.15 29.16
N LYS A 4 -12.80 -7.33 29.56
CA LYS A 4 -12.16 -6.42 28.62
C LYS A 4 -11.51 -7.27 27.55
N LYS A 5 -12.08 -7.29 26.33
CA LYS A 5 -11.38 -7.80 25.15
C LYS A 5 -10.09 -6.99 25.03
N THR A 6 -8.97 -7.60 25.39
CA THR A 6 -7.65 -7.05 25.07
C THR A 6 -7.58 -7.09 23.55
N GLN A 7 -7.72 -5.93 22.90
CA GLN A 7 -7.54 -5.83 21.46
C GLN A 7 -6.08 -6.21 21.20
N ASN A 8 -5.86 -7.34 20.53
CA ASN A 8 -4.55 -7.72 20.02
C ASN A 8 -4.22 -6.72 18.91
N VAL A 9 -3.52 -5.64 19.24
CA VAL A 9 -3.14 -4.60 18.29
C VAL A 9 -2.02 -5.15 17.43
N SER A 10 -2.38 -5.71 16.27
CA SER A 10 -1.40 -6.06 15.24
C SER A 10 -0.80 -4.77 14.70
N ILE A 11 0.52 -4.59 14.84
CA ILE A 11 1.23 -3.44 14.27
C ILE A 11 1.13 -3.54 12.73
N PRO A 12 0.70 -2.48 12.03
CA PRO A 12 0.60 -2.50 10.57
C PRO A 12 1.99 -2.68 9.95
N ASN A 13 2.08 -3.58 8.97
CA ASN A 13 3.32 -3.80 8.23
C ASN A 13 3.45 -2.75 7.13
N LEU A 14 4.49 -1.91 7.21
CA LEU A 14 4.66 -0.72 6.37
C LEU A 14 5.86 -0.84 5.43
N VAL A 15 5.66 -0.42 4.18
CA VAL A 15 6.70 -0.38 3.14
C VAL A 15 6.94 1.05 2.64
N ASP A 16 8.15 1.33 2.14
CA ASP A 16 8.44 2.60 1.46
C ASP A 16 8.38 2.47 -0.06
N ILE A 17 8.47 3.62 -0.72
CA ILE A 17 8.47 3.71 -2.18
C ILE A 17 9.64 2.99 -2.85
N LYS A 18 10.79 2.82 -2.17
CA LYS A 18 11.92 2.07 -2.75
C LYS A 18 11.59 0.59 -2.82
N TYR A 19 10.99 0.05 -1.76
CA TYR A 19 10.46 -1.31 -1.75
C TYR A 19 9.42 -1.50 -2.85
N ILE A 20 8.44 -0.59 -2.96
CA ILE A 20 7.38 -0.68 -3.97
C ILE A 20 7.98 -0.65 -5.38
N THR A 21 8.89 0.27 -5.69
CA THR A 21 9.58 0.33 -7.00
C THR A 21 10.32 -0.98 -7.31
N ARG A 22 11.04 -1.56 -6.34
CA ARG A 22 11.73 -2.84 -6.55
C ARG A 22 10.76 -4.01 -6.76
N LEU A 23 9.65 -4.02 -6.03
CA LEU A 23 8.64 -5.07 -6.11
C LEU A 23 7.91 -5.06 -7.45
N THR A 24 7.52 -3.89 -7.95
CA THR A 24 6.65 -3.78 -9.13
C THR A 24 7.42 -3.48 -10.42
N GLY A 25 8.68 -3.06 -10.33
CA GLY A 25 9.43 -2.51 -11.47
C GLY A 25 8.97 -1.11 -11.90
N PHE A 26 7.95 -0.53 -11.26
CA PHE A 26 7.45 0.79 -11.63
C PHE A 26 8.32 1.92 -11.08
N THR A 27 8.47 2.97 -11.91
CA THR A 27 9.15 4.19 -11.50
C THR A 27 8.37 4.92 -10.40
N LYS A 28 9.06 5.69 -9.57
CA LYS A 28 8.42 6.55 -8.55
C LYS A 28 7.38 7.49 -9.16
N ALA A 29 7.68 8.04 -10.34
CA ALA A 29 6.77 8.94 -11.05
C ALA A 29 5.45 8.24 -11.40
N HIS A 30 5.51 6.98 -11.89
CA HIS A 30 4.31 6.19 -12.13
C HIS A 30 3.53 5.95 -10.85
N ILE A 31 4.19 5.53 -9.76
CA ILE A 31 3.56 5.31 -8.46
C ILE A 31 2.85 6.60 -7.96
N TYR A 32 3.45 7.77 -8.12
CA TYR A 32 2.79 9.03 -7.77
C TYR A 32 1.59 9.37 -8.67
N ASN A 33 1.65 9.02 -9.96
CA ASN A 33 0.51 9.18 -10.86
C ASN A 33 -0.66 8.27 -10.48
N GLU A 34 -0.38 7.06 -10.01
CA GLU A 34 -1.39 6.12 -9.52
C GLU A 34 -2.09 6.62 -8.26
N ILE A 35 -1.35 7.32 -7.39
CA ILE A 35 -1.91 8.03 -6.23
C ILE A 35 -2.80 9.18 -6.69
N LYS A 36 -2.35 9.99 -7.68
CA LYS A 36 -3.15 11.09 -8.24
C LYS A 36 -4.43 10.58 -8.91
N ALA A 37 -4.37 9.44 -9.58
CA ALA A 37 -5.51 8.79 -10.22
C ALA A 37 -6.44 8.07 -9.22
N GLY A 38 -6.11 8.05 -7.93
CA GLY A 38 -6.91 7.39 -6.89
C GLY A 38 -6.85 5.86 -6.92
N ARG A 39 -5.97 5.26 -7.73
CA ARG A 39 -5.81 3.81 -7.85
C ARG A 39 -4.93 3.22 -6.75
N LEU A 40 -3.95 4.00 -6.26
CA LEU A 40 -3.14 3.66 -5.10
C LEU A 40 -3.47 4.60 -3.94
N ALA A 41 -3.58 4.04 -2.73
CA ALA A 41 -3.82 4.81 -1.51
C ALA A 41 -2.72 5.87 -1.26
N LYS A 42 -3.09 7.00 -0.64
CA LYS A 42 -2.12 8.02 -0.23
C LYS A 42 -1.21 7.45 0.88
N PRO A 43 0.09 7.82 0.90
CA PRO A 43 0.98 7.34 1.95
C PRO A 43 0.62 7.89 3.32
N ILE A 44 0.87 7.08 4.34
CA ILE A 44 1.02 7.52 5.73
C ILE A 44 2.35 8.29 5.84
N LYS A 45 2.30 9.50 6.40
CA LYS A 45 3.46 10.38 6.54
C LYS A 45 4.08 10.26 7.93
N PHE A 46 5.35 9.88 7.97
CA PHE A 46 6.22 9.98 9.15
C PHE A 46 7.26 11.07 8.86
N ASN A 47 6.93 12.32 9.15
CA ASN A 47 7.71 13.48 8.72
C ASN A 47 7.93 13.44 7.18
N ARG A 48 9.18 13.43 6.71
CA ARG A 48 9.53 13.34 5.28
C ARG A 48 9.38 11.93 4.71
N CYS A 49 9.16 10.92 5.55
CA CYS A 49 9.04 9.53 5.12
C CYS A 49 7.60 9.22 4.72
N SER A 50 7.43 8.64 3.53
CA SER A 50 6.13 8.17 3.04
C SER A 50 6.10 6.65 3.15
N ARG A 51 5.06 6.11 3.79
CA ARG A 51 4.87 4.67 4.02
C ARG A 51 3.48 4.23 3.56
N TRP A 52 3.35 2.98 3.17
CA TRP A 52 2.08 2.34 2.81
C TRP A 52 1.94 1.04 3.57
N GLU A 53 0.71 0.66 3.90
CA GLU A 53 0.45 -0.70 4.37
C GLU A 53 0.67 -1.71 3.24
N VAL A 54 1.27 -2.85 3.57
CA VAL A 54 1.47 -3.94 2.62
C VAL A 54 0.16 -4.38 1.96
N LYS A 55 -0.95 -4.35 2.72
CA LYS A 55 -2.29 -4.72 2.21
C LYS A 55 -2.74 -3.79 1.07
N ASP A 56 -2.53 -2.49 1.20
CA ASP A 56 -2.92 -1.53 0.16
C ASP A 56 -2.11 -1.73 -1.11
N ILE A 57 -0.80 -1.98 -0.97
CA ILE A 57 0.07 -2.30 -2.11
C ILE A 57 -0.37 -3.60 -2.79
N ALA A 58 -0.69 -4.64 -2.02
CA ALA A 58 -1.16 -5.92 -2.56
C ALA A 58 -2.49 -5.75 -3.32
N ASN A 59 -3.43 -4.99 -2.76
CA ASN A 59 -4.70 -4.70 -3.42
C ASN A 59 -4.52 -3.94 -4.74
N TRP A 60 -3.62 -2.96 -4.75
CA TRP A 60 -3.30 -2.19 -5.95
C TRP A 60 -2.60 -3.04 -7.02
N ILE A 61 -1.70 -3.95 -6.66
CA ILE A 61 -1.10 -4.90 -7.62
C ILE A 61 -2.17 -5.85 -8.18
N ASN A 62 -3.05 -6.37 -7.32
CA ASN A 62 -4.15 -7.25 -7.72
C ASN A 62 -5.10 -6.58 -8.72
N PHE A 63 -5.28 -5.26 -8.63
CA PHE A 63 -6.03 -4.52 -9.64
C PHE A 63 -5.41 -4.71 -11.04
N TYR A 64 -4.10 -4.54 -11.20
CA TYR A 64 -3.44 -4.77 -12.50
C TYR A 64 -3.51 -6.22 -12.98
N ILE A 65 -3.33 -7.18 -12.07
CA ILE A 65 -3.45 -8.60 -12.42
C ILE A 65 -4.85 -8.88 -12.98
N LYS A 66 -5.91 -8.40 -12.32
CA LYS A 66 -7.28 -8.56 -12.80
C LYS A 66 -7.54 -7.85 -14.12
N GLN A 67 -6.95 -6.67 -14.34
CA GLN A 67 -7.07 -5.97 -15.63
C GLN A 67 -6.37 -6.72 -16.76
N GLY A 68 -5.19 -7.31 -16.50
CA GLY A 68 -4.44 -8.10 -17.48
C GLY A 68 -5.04 -9.48 -17.79
N VAL A 69 -5.91 -10.00 -16.92
CA VAL A 69 -6.66 -11.26 -17.15
C VAL A 69 -7.92 -11.04 -18.01
N ASN A 70 -8.34 -9.78 -18.22
CA ASN A 70 -9.51 -9.43 -19.03
C ASN A 70 -9.13 -8.82 -20.40
N GLN A 71 -7.90 -8.98 -20.85
CA GLN A 71 -7.41 -8.67 -22.21
C GLN A 71 -7.09 -9.96 -22.95
#